data_AF-A0A1I0SAD7-F1
#
_entry.id   AF-A0A1I0SAD7-F1
#
_cell.length_a   1.000
_cell.length_b   1.000
_cell.length_c   1.000
_cell.angle_alpha   90.00
_cell.angle_beta   90.00
_cell.angle_gamma   90.00
#
_symmetry.space_group_name_H-M   'P 1'
#
loop_
_entity.id
_entity.type
_entity.pdbx_description
1 polymer ?
#
loop_
_entity_poly.entity_id
_entity_poly.type
_entity_poly.pdbx_seq_one_letter_code
_entity_poly.pdbx_strand_id
1 'polypeptide(L)'
;MKTNLFLILLLSLSIISVGQNNYQKKFTGQIEKKLSFGESFVYAGNADYNIDNLCEVETNKTMNLIAGNNNALILHNDSLYSSRELNFTEISKNEFLSCKNRYKTNCVLDSGQFISGSGIYVIHDCKEICETYLAERNTDRKMLMPSSYDAGILKMLLSSSCDQLLVCSSYDGPDYSNYYEHRAEIFLFNVSTGIGLKGITPALNYYTNEWSINNLIWVDENTIALELYNGTRTGNGENLKFRYFKSDLNAK
;
A
#
# COMPACT_ATOMS: atom_id res chain seq x y z
N MET A 1 29.70 -18.44 -17.17
CA MET A 1 29.21 -17.03 -17.14
C MET A 1 28.08 -16.71 -18.14
N LYS A 2 27.65 -17.62 -19.03
CA LYS A 2 26.57 -17.33 -20.00
C LYS A 2 25.15 -17.63 -19.49
N THR A 3 25.01 -18.39 -18.41
CA THR A 3 23.71 -18.89 -17.90
C THR A 3 22.92 -17.85 -17.10
N ASN A 4 23.59 -16.90 -16.43
CA ASN A 4 22.91 -15.89 -15.61
C ASN A 4 22.27 -14.76 -16.44
N LEU A 5 22.77 -14.50 -17.66
CA LEU A 5 22.20 -13.46 -18.53
C LEU A 5 20.90 -13.93 -19.21
N PHE A 6 20.83 -15.22 -19.54
CA PHE A 6 19.66 -15.84 -20.15
C PHE A 6 18.46 -15.89 -19.19
N LEU A 7 18.74 -16.09 -17.89
CA LEU A 7 17.73 -16.09 -16.83
C LEU A 7 17.08 -14.70 -16.64
N ILE A 8 17.87 -13.63 -16.77
CA ILE A 8 17.38 -12.25 -16.66
C ILE A 8 16.52 -11.87 -17.88
N LEU A 9 16.88 -12.34 -19.08
CA LEU A 9 16.11 -12.09 -20.31
C LEU A 9 14.75 -12.82 -20.30
N LEU A 10 14.70 -14.05 -19.80
CA LEU A 10 13.45 -14.82 -19.68
C LEU A 10 12.49 -14.21 -18.64
N LEU A 11 13.02 -13.68 -17.53
CA LEU A 11 12.24 -12.95 -16.52
C LEU A 11 11.60 -11.66 -17.05
N SER A 12 12.18 -11.01 -18.08
CA SER A 12 11.58 -9.82 -18.70
C SER A 12 10.43 -10.14 -19.67
N LEU A 13 10.42 -11.34 -20.26
CA LEU A 13 9.41 -11.73 -21.26
C LEU A 13 8.12 -12.29 -20.62
N SER A 14 8.19 -12.90 -19.44
CA SER A 14 7.02 -13.47 -18.74
C SER A 14 6.11 -12.44 -18.06
N ILE A 15 6.55 -11.18 -17.95
CA ILE A 15 5.77 -10.08 -17.33
C ILE A 15 4.80 -9.44 -18.35
N ILE A 16 4.89 -9.78 -19.64
CA ILE A 16 4.15 -9.11 -20.71
C ILE A 16 2.74 -9.73 -20.97
N SER A 17 2.42 -10.94 -20.47
CA SER A 17 1.17 -11.63 -20.86
C SER A 17 0.08 -11.80 -19.77
N VAL A 18 0.24 -11.25 -18.57
CA VAL A 18 -0.80 -11.30 -17.53
C VAL A 18 -1.08 -9.89 -17.03
N GLY A 19 -2.35 -9.48 -17.03
CA GLY A 19 -2.82 -8.11 -16.76
C GLY A 19 -2.02 -7.39 -15.68
N GLN A 20 -1.40 -6.27 -16.05
CA GLN A 20 -0.42 -5.58 -15.23
C GLN A 20 -1.08 -4.78 -14.10
N ASN A 21 -0.82 -5.14 -12.84
CA ASN A 21 -0.98 -4.21 -11.70
C ASN A 21 0.18 -3.17 -11.75
N ASN A 22 -0.01 -1.97 -11.20
CA ASN A 22 0.96 -0.87 -11.14
C ASN A 22 2.35 -1.26 -10.63
N TYR A 23 2.44 -2.24 -9.73
CA TYR A 23 3.72 -2.80 -9.30
C TYR A 23 4.51 -3.46 -10.46
N GLN A 24 3.81 -4.16 -11.36
CA GLN A 24 4.43 -4.75 -12.54
C GLN A 24 4.84 -3.69 -13.55
N LYS A 25 4.06 -2.61 -13.74
CA LYS A 25 4.48 -1.48 -14.60
C LYS A 25 5.74 -0.77 -14.06
N LYS A 26 5.82 -0.54 -12.74
CA LYS A 26 6.98 0.08 -12.09
C LYS A 26 8.24 -0.80 -12.18
N PHE A 27 8.08 -2.11 -12.03
CA PHE A 27 9.16 -3.08 -12.20
C PHE A 27 9.60 -3.21 -13.66
N THR A 28 8.64 -3.21 -14.61
CA THR A 28 8.90 -3.26 -16.05
C THR A 28 9.66 -2.02 -16.52
N GLY A 29 9.30 -0.82 -16.07
CA GLY A 29 10.03 0.41 -16.39
C GLY A 29 11.47 0.45 -15.86
N GLN A 30 11.75 -0.19 -14.70
CA GLN A 30 13.12 -0.34 -14.19
C GLN A 30 13.94 -1.39 -14.97
N ILE A 31 13.27 -2.42 -15.51
CA ILE A 31 13.88 -3.44 -16.36
C ILE A 31 14.20 -2.87 -17.74
N GLU A 32 13.29 -2.12 -18.38
CA GLU A 32 13.52 -1.47 -19.69
C GLU A 32 14.72 -0.52 -19.64
N LYS A 33 14.86 0.25 -18.56
CA LYS A 33 16.00 1.16 -18.33
C LYS A 33 17.33 0.43 -18.15
N LYS A 34 17.30 -0.85 -17.76
CA LYS A 34 18.47 -1.74 -17.67
C LYS A 34 18.70 -2.54 -18.96
N LEU A 35 17.65 -2.86 -19.72
CA LEU A 35 17.70 -3.55 -21.01
C LEU A 35 18.21 -2.64 -22.15
N SER A 36 17.92 -1.33 -22.13
CA SER A 36 18.53 -0.38 -23.07
C SER A 36 20.07 -0.33 -22.97
N PHE A 37 20.62 -0.85 -21.87
CA PHE A 37 22.06 -1.04 -21.66
C PHE A 37 22.58 -2.39 -22.21
N GLY A 38 21.71 -3.37 -22.41
CA GLY A 38 22.01 -4.73 -22.85
C GLY A 38 21.71 -5.03 -24.33
N GLU A 39 20.91 -4.21 -25.01
CA GLU A 39 20.53 -4.39 -26.43
C GLU A 39 21.70 -4.28 -27.44
N SER A 40 22.92 -4.03 -26.99
CA SER A 40 24.12 -4.07 -27.84
C SER A 40 24.71 -5.47 -28.03
N PHE A 41 24.15 -6.51 -27.39
CA PHE A 41 24.61 -7.88 -27.56
C PHE A 41 23.43 -8.84 -27.75
N VAL A 42 23.51 -9.66 -28.80
CA VAL A 42 22.74 -10.90 -29.04
C VAL A 42 21.46 -10.74 -29.88
N TYR A 43 21.65 -10.68 -31.21
CA TYR A 43 20.79 -11.40 -32.15
C TYR A 43 21.42 -12.76 -32.47
N ALA A 44 20.77 -13.87 -32.14
CA ALA A 44 20.84 -15.14 -32.88
C ALA A 44 19.97 -16.26 -32.23
N GLY A 45 18.90 -16.65 -32.92
CA GLY A 45 18.55 -18.05 -33.22
C GLY A 45 17.99 -18.97 -32.12
N ASN A 46 16.67 -19.17 -32.09
CA ASN A 46 16.00 -20.48 -32.29
C ASN A 46 14.48 -20.35 -32.07
N ALA A 47 13.68 -20.96 -32.97
CA ALA A 47 12.23 -20.71 -33.09
C ALA A 47 11.32 -21.76 -32.40
N ASP A 48 11.86 -22.71 -31.62
CA ASP A 48 11.10 -23.88 -31.15
C ASP A 48 10.94 -23.98 -29.62
N TYR A 49 10.83 -22.86 -28.88
CA TYR A 49 10.55 -22.91 -27.44
C TYR A 49 9.10 -22.50 -27.13
N ASN A 50 8.33 -23.46 -26.59
CA ASN A 50 6.98 -23.23 -26.07
C ASN A 50 7.05 -22.56 -24.70
N ILE A 51 6.79 -21.25 -24.68
CA ILE A 51 6.92 -20.35 -23.52
C ILE A 51 5.90 -20.68 -22.41
N ASP A 52 4.75 -21.25 -22.76
CA ASP A 52 3.63 -21.41 -21.83
C ASP A 52 3.92 -22.44 -20.72
N ASN A 53 4.65 -23.51 -21.04
CA ASN A 53 5.05 -24.53 -20.06
C ASN A 53 6.21 -24.08 -19.14
N LEU A 54 6.98 -23.05 -19.50
CA LEU A 54 8.03 -22.51 -18.63
C LEU A 54 7.46 -21.57 -17.55
N CYS A 55 6.45 -20.77 -17.91
CA CYS A 55 5.80 -19.85 -16.98
C CYS A 55 5.16 -20.56 -15.78
N GLU A 56 4.51 -21.71 -15.98
CA GLU A 56 3.79 -22.43 -14.93
C GLU A 56 4.72 -23.21 -13.96
N VAL A 57 5.90 -23.59 -14.43
CA VAL A 57 6.93 -24.25 -13.61
C VAL A 57 7.72 -23.22 -12.79
N GLU A 58 7.95 -22.02 -13.33
CA GLU A 58 8.66 -20.95 -12.62
C GLU A 58 7.80 -20.23 -11.57
N THR A 59 6.49 -20.06 -11.76
CA THR A 59 5.60 -19.50 -10.73
C THR A 59 5.58 -20.36 -9.47
N ASN A 60 5.50 -21.68 -9.62
CA ASN A 60 5.52 -22.63 -8.49
C ASN A 60 6.89 -22.71 -7.80
N LYS A 61 7.98 -22.52 -8.53
CA LYS A 61 9.34 -22.50 -7.95
C LYS A 61 9.65 -21.19 -7.24
N THR A 62 9.12 -20.07 -7.73
CA THR A 62 9.27 -18.74 -7.12
C THR A 62 8.44 -18.61 -5.84
N MET A 63 7.22 -19.15 -5.82
CA MET A 63 6.41 -19.22 -4.58
C MET A 63 7.09 -20.06 -3.48
N ASN A 64 7.73 -21.18 -3.84
CA ASN A 64 8.44 -22.03 -2.89
C ASN A 64 9.79 -21.42 -2.42
N LEU A 65 10.44 -20.56 -3.22
CA LEU A 65 11.62 -19.80 -2.81
C LEU A 65 11.29 -18.63 -1.88
N ILE A 66 10.10 -18.05 -1.97
CA ILE A 66 9.60 -17.03 -1.04
C ILE A 66 9.22 -17.65 0.33
N ALA A 67 8.83 -18.92 0.35
CA ALA A 67 8.50 -19.65 1.59
C ALA A 67 9.75 -20.09 2.40
N GLY A 68 10.96 -20.03 1.82
CA GLY A 68 12.17 -20.66 2.39
C GLY A 68 13.28 -19.72 2.87
N ASN A 69 13.14 -18.40 2.74
CA ASN A 69 14.14 -17.45 3.24
C ASN A 69 13.54 -16.57 4.34
N ASN A 70 14.10 -16.67 5.54
CA ASN A 70 13.71 -15.91 6.74
C ASN A 70 13.86 -14.37 6.63
N ASN A 71 14.22 -13.85 5.45
CA ASN A 71 14.23 -12.42 5.10
C ASN A 71 12.93 -11.99 4.41
N ALA A 72 11.80 -12.57 4.79
CA ALA A 72 10.54 -12.45 4.06
C ALA A 72 9.92 -11.05 4.25
N LEU A 73 10.18 -10.18 3.28
CA LEU A 73 9.37 -9.00 3.05
C LEU A 73 7.98 -9.45 2.57
N ILE A 74 6.95 -9.10 3.32
CA ILE A 74 5.55 -9.33 2.99
C ILE A 74 5.06 -8.12 2.21
N LEU A 75 4.56 -8.39 1.00
CA LEU A 75 3.90 -7.43 0.14
C LEU A 75 2.41 -7.76 0.09
N HIS A 76 1.58 -6.72 0.03
CA HIS A 76 0.14 -6.91 -0.16
C HIS A 76 -0.21 -6.96 -1.64
N ASN A 77 -1.17 -7.81 -1.97
CA ASN A 77 -1.84 -7.82 -3.27
C ASN A 77 -3.26 -7.30 -3.05
N ASP A 78 -3.72 -6.38 -3.89
CA ASP A 78 -5.06 -5.78 -3.80
C ASP A 78 -6.16 -6.84 -3.85
N SER A 79 -5.91 -7.99 -4.48
CA SER A 79 -6.83 -9.14 -4.50
C SER A 79 -7.16 -9.74 -3.13
N LEU A 80 -6.38 -9.40 -2.09
CA LEU A 80 -6.62 -9.83 -0.71
C LEU A 80 -7.64 -8.95 0.02
N TYR A 81 -7.99 -7.80 -0.54
CA TYR A 81 -8.93 -6.86 0.06
C TYR A 81 -10.31 -7.00 -0.58
N SER A 82 -11.35 -6.72 0.20
CA SER A 82 -12.66 -6.46 -0.38
C SER A 82 -12.75 -4.98 -0.73
N SER A 83 -12.79 -4.66 -2.03
CA SER A 83 -12.99 -3.29 -2.48
C SER A 83 -14.39 -2.79 -2.12
N ARG A 84 -14.43 -1.57 -1.58
CA ARG A 84 -15.66 -0.92 -1.13
C ARG A 84 -15.75 0.49 -1.67
N GLU A 85 -16.97 1.00 -1.75
CA GLU A 85 -17.25 2.42 -1.88
C GLU A 85 -17.57 2.98 -0.49
N LEU A 86 -17.19 4.24 -0.24
CA LEU A 86 -17.49 4.93 1.02
C LEU A 86 -18.76 5.78 0.84
N ASN A 87 -19.75 5.54 1.71
CA ASN A 87 -20.98 6.33 1.75
C ASN A 87 -20.78 7.52 2.69
N PHE A 88 -20.71 8.73 2.12
CA PHE A 88 -20.44 9.92 2.90
C PHE A 88 -21.69 10.59 3.45
N THR A 89 -21.67 10.85 4.75
CA THR A 89 -22.56 11.81 5.41
C THR A 89 -21.76 13.06 5.76
N GLU A 90 -22.14 14.21 5.20
CA GLU A 90 -21.45 15.48 5.50
C GLU A 90 -21.65 15.88 6.96
N ILE A 91 -20.57 16.32 7.61
CA ILE A 91 -20.57 16.81 8.99
C ILE A 91 -19.97 18.21 9.04
N SER A 92 -20.18 18.91 10.17
CA SER A 92 -19.52 20.20 10.39
C SER A 92 -18.05 20.03 10.78
N LYS A 93 -17.22 21.07 10.54
CA LYS A 93 -15.85 21.14 11.06
C LYS A 93 -15.79 20.93 12.58
N ASN A 94 -16.73 21.51 13.32
CA ASN A 94 -16.79 21.39 14.78
C ASN A 94 -17.07 19.95 15.21
N GLU A 95 -17.92 19.24 14.48
CA GLU A 95 -18.18 17.83 14.71
C GLU A 95 -16.95 16.97 14.41
N PHE A 96 -16.24 17.23 13.31
CA PHE A 96 -14.98 16.57 13.01
C PHE A 96 -13.95 16.76 14.13
N LEU A 97 -13.77 18.00 14.61
CA LEU A 97 -12.88 18.31 15.73
C LEU A 97 -13.32 17.61 17.03
N SER A 98 -14.63 17.51 17.27
CA SER A 98 -15.17 16.77 18.41
C SER A 98 -14.87 15.26 18.30
N CYS A 99 -14.96 14.66 17.11
CA CYS A 99 -14.55 13.28 16.89
C CYS A 99 -13.05 13.10 17.16
N LYS A 100 -12.22 13.99 16.61
CA LYS A 100 -10.76 13.98 16.82
C LYS A 100 -10.36 14.07 18.29
N ASN A 101 -11.04 14.90 19.08
CA ASN A 101 -10.74 15.06 20.51
C ASN A 101 -11.21 13.87 21.35
N ARG A 102 -12.23 13.13 20.89
CA ARG A 102 -12.77 11.95 21.57
C ARG A 102 -12.03 10.67 21.23
N TYR A 103 -11.41 10.60 20.04
CA TYR A 103 -10.65 9.43 19.61
C TYR A 103 -9.55 9.07 20.60
N LYS A 104 -9.62 7.84 21.10
CA LYS A 104 -8.64 7.21 21.97
C LYS A 104 -8.60 5.72 21.69
N THR A 105 -7.42 5.14 21.79
CA THR A 105 -7.21 3.68 21.75
C THR A 105 -7.27 3.11 23.16
N ASN A 106 -7.81 1.91 23.30
CA ASN A 106 -7.84 1.17 24.56
C ASN A 106 -6.54 0.40 24.83
N CYS A 107 -5.74 0.16 23.78
CA CYS A 107 -4.40 -0.40 23.93
C CYS A 107 -3.36 0.68 24.26
N VAL A 108 -2.28 0.25 24.91
CA VAL A 108 -1.09 1.08 25.13
C VAL A 108 -0.29 1.12 23.83
N LEU A 109 0.01 2.31 23.35
CA LEU A 109 0.83 2.51 22.15
C LEU A 109 2.31 2.68 22.52
N ASP A 110 3.21 2.17 21.68
CA ASP A 110 4.64 2.42 21.77
C ASP A 110 5.02 3.77 21.11
N SER A 111 6.32 4.08 21.10
CA SER A 111 6.81 5.33 20.49
C SER A 111 6.55 5.42 18.98
N GLY A 112 6.37 4.28 18.31
CA GLY A 112 6.00 4.19 16.90
C GLY A 112 4.48 4.31 16.67
N GLN A 113 3.69 4.62 17.71
CA GLN A 113 2.23 4.71 17.65
C GLN A 113 1.55 3.39 17.27
N PHE A 114 2.17 2.26 17.61
CA PHE A 114 1.60 0.92 17.41
C PHE A 114 1.43 0.18 18.73
N ILE A 115 0.73 -0.97 18.73
CA ILE A 115 0.38 -1.71 19.95
C ILE A 115 1.64 -2.17 20.70
N SER A 116 1.87 -1.60 21.89
CA SER A 116 2.98 -1.96 22.76
C SER A 116 2.89 -3.42 23.21
N GLY A 117 4.03 -4.12 23.23
CA GLY A 117 4.09 -5.53 23.59
C GLY A 117 3.59 -6.51 22.52
N SER A 118 3.12 -6.03 21.36
CA SER A 118 2.65 -6.89 20.25
C SER A 118 3.75 -7.72 19.59
N GLY A 119 5.03 -7.44 19.89
CA GLY A 119 6.18 -7.98 19.17
C GLY A 119 6.38 -7.35 17.79
N ILE A 120 5.61 -6.31 17.44
CA ILE A 120 5.71 -5.56 16.18
C ILE A 120 6.20 -4.14 16.50
N TYR A 121 6.89 -3.51 15.55
CA TYR A 121 7.26 -2.10 15.59
C TYR A 121 7.20 -1.47 14.20
N VAL A 122 7.08 -0.15 14.15
CA VAL A 122 6.99 0.63 12.91
C VAL A 122 8.38 1.09 12.47
N ILE A 123 8.68 0.97 11.18
CA ILE A 123 9.87 1.51 10.54
C ILE A 123 9.43 2.47 9.43
N HIS A 124 9.99 3.67 9.42
CA HIS A 124 9.85 4.63 8.33
C HIS A 124 11.21 4.79 7.65
N ASP A 125 11.31 4.50 6.36
CA ASP A 125 12.50 4.78 5.53
C ASP A 125 12.12 5.81 4.46
N CYS A 126 12.63 7.03 4.61
CA CYS A 126 12.31 8.15 3.73
C CYS A 126 13.59 8.68 3.10
N LYS A 127 13.92 8.17 1.90
CA LYS A 127 15.01 8.69 1.07
C LYS A 127 14.43 9.50 -0.07
N GLU A 128 14.31 8.89 -1.24
CA GLU A 128 13.58 9.44 -2.40
C GLU A 128 12.11 9.02 -2.37
N ILE A 129 11.86 7.78 -1.93
CA ILE A 129 10.54 7.20 -1.70
C ILE A 129 10.44 6.92 -0.20
N CYS A 130 9.31 7.29 0.38
CA CYS A 130 8.96 7.04 1.76
C CYS A 130 8.20 5.73 1.87
N GLU A 131 8.85 4.73 2.45
CA GLU A 131 8.25 3.42 2.71
C GLU A 131 8.02 3.26 4.21
N THR A 132 6.88 2.66 4.57
CA THR A 132 6.58 2.31 5.96
C THR A 132 6.41 0.81 6.10
N TYR A 133 7.02 0.24 7.14
CA TYR A 133 6.97 -1.18 7.41
C TYR A 133 6.45 -1.44 8.83
N LEU A 134 5.67 -2.51 8.98
CA LEU A 134 5.52 -3.21 10.26
C LEU A 134 6.57 -4.32 10.31
N ALA A 135 7.39 -4.36 11.35
CA ALA A 135 8.47 -5.34 11.51
C ALA A 135 8.29 -6.15 12.80
N GLU A 136 8.58 -7.45 12.76
CA GLU A 136 8.62 -8.27 13.99
C GLU A 136 9.93 -8.05 14.73
N ARG A 137 9.90 -8.02 16.07
CA ARG A 137 11.12 -7.82 16.89
C ARG A 137 12.01 -9.06 16.96
N ASN A 138 11.41 -10.24 16.87
CA ASN A 138 12.09 -11.52 17.09
C ASN A 138 12.44 -12.25 15.79
N THR A 139 12.11 -11.66 14.64
CA THR A 139 12.37 -12.23 13.31
C THR A 139 12.81 -11.11 12.36
N ASP A 140 13.39 -11.44 11.22
CA ASP A 140 13.72 -10.45 10.18
C ASP A 140 12.51 -10.14 9.26
N ARG A 141 11.29 -10.54 9.65
CA ARG A 141 10.09 -10.35 8.85
C ARG A 141 9.61 -8.91 8.92
N LYS A 142 9.30 -8.37 7.76
CA LYS A 142 8.73 -7.03 7.58
C LYS A 142 7.53 -7.11 6.67
N MET A 143 6.55 -6.25 6.88
CA MET A 143 5.37 -6.08 6.04
C MET A 143 5.36 -4.64 5.55
N LEU A 144 5.45 -4.45 4.25
CA LEU A 144 5.34 -3.14 3.62
C LEU A 144 3.90 -2.67 3.74
N MET A 145 3.67 -1.52 4.37
CA MET A 145 2.36 -0.87 4.41
C MET A 145 2.05 -0.27 3.04
N PRO A 146 0.83 -0.46 2.53
CA PRO A 146 0.49 -0.05 1.18
C PRO A 146 0.52 1.48 1.06
N SER A 147 1.24 1.95 0.05
CA SER A 147 1.19 3.33 -0.42
C SER A 147 1.61 3.37 -1.89
N SER A 148 0.80 3.98 -2.73
CA SER A 148 1.09 4.20 -4.15
C SER A 148 1.95 5.45 -4.39
N TYR A 149 2.12 6.30 -3.38
CA TYR A 149 2.78 7.60 -3.49
C TYR A 149 4.21 7.58 -2.96
N ASP A 150 5.10 8.36 -3.57
CA ASP A 150 6.49 8.46 -3.15
C ASP A 150 6.62 9.16 -1.78
N ALA A 151 5.66 9.99 -1.40
CA ALA A 151 5.57 10.58 -0.07
C ALA A 151 5.19 9.57 1.02
N GLY A 152 4.77 8.35 0.64
CA GLY A 152 4.40 7.28 1.56
C GLY A 152 3.01 7.45 2.16
N ILE A 153 2.77 6.71 3.25
CA ILE A 153 1.51 6.77 3.99
C ILE A 153 1.33 8.14 4.64
N LEU A 154 0.12 8.69 4.55
CA LEU A 154 -0.26 9.91 5.25
C LEU A 154 -0.54 9.61 6.73
N LYS A 155 -1.24 8.51 7.00
CA LYS A 155 -1.61 8.14 8.36
C LYS A 155 -1.79 6.64 8.54
N MET A 156 -1.47 6.19 9.75
CA MET A 156 -1.76 4.86 10.26
C MET A 156 -2.45 4.99 11.63
N LEU A 157 -3.63 4.39 11.80
CA LEU A 157 -4.47 4.53 13.01
C LEU A 157 -5.08 3.19 13.42
N LEU A 158 -4.98 2.87 14.71
CA LEU A 158 -5.69 1.73 15.30
C LEU A 158 -7.13 2.11 15.67
N SER A 159 -8.07 1.18 15.56
CA SER A 159 -9.43 1.36 16.10
C SER A 159 -9.38 1.55 17.62
N SER A 160 -10.49 2.00 18.22
CA SER A 160 -10.55 2.18 19.68
C SER A 160 -10.30 0.88 20.43
N SER A 161 -10.74 -0.27 19.91
CA SER A 161 -10.46 -1.59 20.47
C SER A 161 -9.09 -2.18 20.06
N CYS A 162 -8.40 -1.54 19.11
CA CYS A 162 -7.12 -1.97 18.53
C CYS A 162 -7.17 -3.32 17.79
N ASP A 163 -8.35 -3.73 17.35
CA ASP A 163 -8.59 -4.91 16.52
C ASP A 163 -8.56 -4.60 15.02
N GLN A 164 -8.43 -3.33 14.65
CA GLN A 164 -8.32 -2.87 13.28
C GLN A 164 -7.21 -1.83 13.14
N LEU A 165 -6.58 -1.83 11.97
CA LEU A 165 -5.57 -0.85 11.57
C LEU A 165 -6.03 -0.22 10.26
N LEU A 166 -6.16 1.10 10.27
CA LEU A 166 -6.44 1.89 9.09
C LEU A 166 -5.15 2.56 8.61
N VAL A 167 -4.86 2.43 7.33
CA VAL A 167 -3.76 3.10 6.64
C VAL A 167 -4.37 3.97 5.54
N CYS A 168 -3.96 5.22 5.43
CA CYS A 168 -4.36 6.05 4.31
C CYS A 168 -3.19 6.84 3.75
N SER A 169 -3.31 7.13 2.46
CA SER A 169 -2.34 7.86 1.68
C SER A 169 -3.09 8.72 0.67
N SER A 170 -2.53 9.86 0.31
CA SER A 170 -3.13 10.73 -0.70
C SER A 170 -2.08 11.68 -1.26
N TYR A 171 -2.23 12.03 -2.52
CA TYR A 171 -1.41 13.04 -3.17
C TYR A 171 -2.30 14.03 -3.91
N ASP A 172 -2.03 15.31 -3.66
CA ASP A 172 -2.87 16.43 -4.09
C ASP A 172 -2.12 17.41 -5.01
N GLY A 173 -0.97 16.98 -5.53
CA GLY A 173 -0.22 17.78 -6.49
C GLY A 173 -1.01 17.96 -7.79
N PRO A 174 -0.83 19.09 -8.50
CA PRO A 174 -1.51 19.36 -9.76
C PRO A 174 -1.17 18.34 -10.86
N ASP A 175 -0.10 17.58 -10.67
CA ASP A 175 0.44 16.55 -11.55
C ASP A 175 0.08 15.12 -11.11
N TYR A 176 -0.79 14.93 -10.10
CA TYR A 176 -1.09 13.58 -9.58
C TYR A 176 -1.51 12.61 -10.70
N SER A 177 -2.34 13.07 -11.64
CA SER A 177 -2.86 12.25 -12.74
C SER A 177 -1.79 11.82 -13.75
N ASN A 178 -0.59 12.42 -13.70
CA ASN A 178 0.53 12.05 -14.56
C ASN A 178 1.33 10.87 -13.99
N TYR A 179 1.26 10.65 -12.67
CA TYR A 179 2.14 9.72 -11.96
C TYR A 179 1.41 8.64 -11.17
N TYR A 180 0.17 8.90 -10.73
CA TYR A 180 -0.57 8.03 -9.84
C TYR A 180 -1.95 7.71 -10.42
N GLU A 181 -2.37 6.45 -10.29
CA GLU A 181 -3.68 5.99 -10.75
C GLU A 181 -4.82 6.60 -9.92
N HIS A 182 -4.55 6.78 -8.62
CA HIS A 182 -5.52 7.28 -7.66
C HIS A 182 -5.04 8.53 -6.95
N ARG A 183 -5.98 9.38 -6.54
CA ARG A 183 -5.73 10.62 -5.78
C ARG A 183 -5.70 10.38 -4.27
N ALA A 184 -6.48 9.42 -3.79
CA ALA A 184 -6.41 8.93 -2.42
C ALA A 184 -6.70 7.43 -2.33
N GLU A 185 -6.14 6.81 -1.31
CA GLU A 185 -6.31 5.41 -0.98
C GLU A 185 -6.47 5.21 0.53
N ILE A 186 -7.32 4.26 0.92
CA ILE A 186 -7.54 3.83 2.30
C ILE A 186 -7.51 2.31 2.33
N PHE A 187 -6.76 1.75 3.27
CA PHE A 187 -6.67 0.32 3.53
C PHE A 187 -7.06 0.05 4.97
N LEU A 188 -7.83 -1.02 5.16
CA LEU A 188 -8.20 -1.53 6.47
C LEU A 188 -7.61 -2.93 6.64
N PHE A 189 -7.05 -3.19 7.82
CA PHE A 189 -6.56 -4.48 8.24
C PHE A 189 -7.26 -4.90 9.53
N ASN A 190 -7.54 -6.20 9.67
CA ASN A 190 -7.82 -6.76 10.99
C ASN A 190 -6.50 -7.00 11.74
N VAL A 191 -6.53 -6.81 13.05
CA VAL A 191 -5.41 -6.92 13.97
C VAL A 191 -5.73 -7.94 15.07
N SER A 192 -4.98 -9.02 15.10
CA SER A 192 -4.97 -10.00 16.19
C SER A 192 -3.69 -9.85 16.99
N THR A 193 -3.80 -9.30 18.20
CA THR A 193 -2.64 -9.04 19.07
C THR A 193 -1.96 -10.33 19.55
N GLY A 194 -0.63 -10.31 19.68
CA GLY A 194 0.15 -11.38 20.32
C GLY A 194 0.67 -12.47 19.38
N ILE A 195 0.33 -12.42 18.09
CA ILE A 195 0.81 -13.39 17.08
C ILE A 195 1.69 -12.77 15.98
N GLY A 196 2.22 -11.57 16.21
CA GLY A 196 3.10 -10.86 15.29
C GLY A 196 2.42 -10.46 13.98
N LEU A 197 3.18 -10.36 12.89
CA LEU A 197 2.70 -9.94 11.56
C LEU A 197 1.64 -10.88 10.99
N LYS A 198 1.55 -12.14 11.47
CA LYS A 198 0.48 -13.06 11.08
C LYS A 198 -0.90 -12.59 11.56
N GLY A 199 -0.94 -11.74 12.59
CA GLY A 199 -2.16 -11.14 13.09
C GLY A 199 -2.62 -9.91 12.32
N ILE A 200 -1.85 -9.44 11.34
CA ILE A 200 -2.22 -8.29 10.50
C ILE A 200 -2.73 -8.84 9.16
N THR A 201 -4.04 -8.74 8.94
CA THR A 201 -4.67 -9.35 7.75
C THR A 201 -5.46 -8.30 6.97
N PRO A 202 -5.29 -8.22 5.64
CA PRO A 202 -6.10 -7.35 4.77
C PRO A 202 -7.61 -7.54 5.01
N ALA A 203 -8.36 -6.45 5.06
CA ALA A 203 -9.82 -6.48 5.20
C ALA A 203 -10.49 -5.74 4.03
N LEU A 204 -10.28 -4.42 3.93
CA LEU A 204 -10.93 -3.56 2.93
C LEU A 204 -9.92 -2.63 2.26
N ASN A 205 -10.19 -2.27 1.01
CA ASN A 205 -9.53 -1.14 0.36
C ASN A 205 -10.55 -0.20 -0.29
N TYR A 206 -10.16 1.05 -0.41
CA TYR A 206 -10.91 2.11 -1.07
C TYR A 206 -9.93 2.98 -1.86
N TYR A 207 -10.31 3.35 -3.08
CA TYR A 207 -9.56 4.26 -3.93
C TYR A 207 -10.50 5.33 -4.49
N THR A 208 -9.95 6.51 -4.79
CA THR A 208 -10.70 7.57 -5.47
C THR A 208 -9.77 8.51 -6.24
N ASN A 209 -10.33 9.12 -7.29
CA ASN A 209 -9.68 10.15 -8.09
C ASN A 209 -10.28 11.54 -7.83
N GLU A 210 -11.38 11.61 -7.07
CA GLU A 210 -12.19 12.81 -6.97
C GLU A 210 -11.69 13.80 -5.92
N TRP A 211 -11.13 13.28 -4.82
CA TRP A 211 -10.71 14.07 -3.67
C TRP A 211 -9.44 13.51 -3.05
N SER A 212 -8.77 14.34 -2.27
CA SER A 212 -7.59 13.99 -1.47
C SER A 212 -7.91 14.04 0.03
N ILE A 213 -7.15 13.28 0.81
CA ILE A 213 -7.29 13.19 2.26
C ILE A 213 -6.34 14.21 2.89
N ASN A 214 -6.88 15.14 3.68
CA ASN A 214 -6.06 15.96 4.58
C ASN A 214 -5.93 15.31 5.95
N ASN A 215 -7.05 14.74 6.45
CA ASN A 215 -7.09 14.12 7.75
C ASN A 215 -8.14 13.02 7.81
N LEU A 216 -7.89 12.03 8.67
CA LEU A 216 -8.79 10.91 8.92
C LEU A 216 -8.68 10.52 10.39
N ILE A 217 -9.82 10.23 11.03
CA ILE A 217 -9.87 9.75 12.40
C ILE A 217 -11.00 8.73 12.59
N TRP A 218 -10.80 7.77 13.49
CA TRP A 218 -11.88 6.90 13.94
C TRP A 218 -12.93 7.68 14.75
N VAL A 219 -14.21 7.36 14.53
CA VAL A 219 -15.34 7.83 15.33
C VAL A 219 -15.74 6.74 16.33
N ASP A 220 -15.77 5.49 15.86
CA ASP A 220 -16.00 4.25 16.61
C ASP A 220 -15.38 3.07 15.83
N GLU A 221 -15.71 1.81 16.17
CA GLU A 221 -15.14 0.60 15.54
C GLU A 221 -15.52 0.39 14.08
N ASN A 222 -16.52 1.11 13.58
CA ASN A 222 -17.07 0.92 12.23
C ASN A 222 -17.10 2.20 11.42
N THR A 223 -16.87 3.36 12.04
CA THR A 223 -17.10 4.66 11.43
C THR A 223 -15.82 5.49 11.46
N ILE A 224 -15.51 6.12 10.34
CA ILE A 224 -14.42 7.09 10.23
C ILE A 224 -14.98 8.49 9.94
N ALA A 225 -14.26 9.51 10.38
CA ALA A 225 -14.47 10.88 9.99
C ALA A 225 -13.28 11.36 9.15
N LEU A 226 -13.58 12.06 8.04
CA LEU A 226 -12.60 12.53 7.07
C LEU A 226 -12.66 14.05 6.92
N GLU A 227 -11.50 14.66 6.75
CA GLU A 227 -11.33 16.01 6.25
C GLU A 227 -10.75 15.91 4.84
N LEU A 228 -11.55 16.27 3.85
CA LEU A 228 -11.27 16.05 2.43
C LEU A 228 -11.09 17.37 1.68
N TYR A 229 -10.28 17.33 0.63
CA TYR A 229 -10.13 18.42 -0.33
C TYR A 229 -10.48 17.94 -1.74
N ASN A 230 -11.28 18.74 -2.45
CA ASN A 230 -11.79 18.40 -3.78
C ASN A 230 -11.43 19.43 -4.87
N GLY A 231 -10.64 20.46 -4.55
CA GLY A 231 -10.22 21.46 -5.53
C GLY A 231 -8.93 21.09 -6.27
N THR A 232 -8.49 21.91 -7.22
CA THR A 232 -7.13 21.81 -7.77
C THR A 232 -6.20 22.65 -6.89
N ARG A 233 -5.14 22.08 -6.35
CA ARG A 233 -4.19 22.84 -5.52
C ARG A 233 -3.36 23.78 -6.40
N THR A 234 -3.74 25.06 -6.42
CA THR A 234 -2.98 26.13 -7.09
C THR A 234 -2.44 27.10 -6.04
N GLY A 235 -1.16 27.50 -6.16
CA GLY A 235 -0.51 28.43 -5.22
C GLY A 235 -0.05 27.81 -3.89
N ASN A 236 0.13 28.64 -2.87
CA ASN A 236 0.72 28.29 -1.56
C ASN A 236 -0.22 27.55 -0.59
N GLY A 237 -1.47 27.27 -1.00
CA GLY A 237 -2.44 26.52 -0.19
C GLY A 237 -3.19 27.32 0.88
N GLU A 238 -3.06 28.65 0.92
CA GLU A 238 -3.72 29.49 1.95
C GLU A 238 -5.26 29.55 1.81
N ASN A 239 -5.82 29.16 0.65
CA ASN A 239 -7.26 29.21 0.36
C ASN A 239 -7.91 27.84 0.19
N LEU A 240 -7.29 26.75 0.70
CA LEU A 240 -7.86 25.41 0.59
C LEU A 240 -9.17 25.32 1.39
N LYS A 241 -10.26 24.96 0.70
CA LYS A 241 -11.57 24.72 1.30
C LYS A 241 -11.75 23.23 1.55
N PHE A 242 -11.68 22.83 2.82
CA PHE A 242 -11.94 21.46 3.23
C PHE A 242 -13.43 21.22 3.46
N ARG A 243 -13.87 20.00 3.17
CA ARG A 243 -15.18 19.47 3.55
C ARG A 243 -14.99 18.29 4.50
N TYR A 244 -15.97 18.08 5.37
CA TYR A 244 -15.87 17.11 6.45
C TYR A 244 -16.97 16.08 6.33
N PHE A 245 -16.63 14.81 6.48
CA PHE A 245 -17.59 13.71 6.30
C PHE A 245 -17.42 12.64 7.37
N LYS A 246 -18.46 11.82 7.54
CA LYS A 246 -18.37 10.48 8.13
C LYS A 246 -18.64 9.43 7.06
N SER A 247 -18.05 8.26 7.23
CA SER A 247 -18.40 7.07 6.47
C SER A 247 -18.34 5.84 7.36
N ASP A 248 -19.31 4.96 7.18
CA ASP A 248 -19.26 3.61 7.72
C ASP A 248 -18.34 2.75 6.85
N LEU A 249 -17.52 1.94 7.49
CA LEU A 249 -16.66 0.93 6.85
C LEU A 249 -17.39 -0.43 6.70
N ASN A 250 -18.48 -0.63 7.45
CA ASN A 250 -19.23 -1.89 7.54
C ASN A 250 -20.65 -1.84 6.93
N ALA A 251 -21.01 -0.79 6.18
CA ALA A 251 -22.32 -0.71 5.53
C ALA A 251 -22.50 -1.86 4.52
N LYS A 252 -23.50 -2.72 4.78
CA LYS A 252 -23.95 -3.80 3.90
C LYS A 252 -24.83 -3.26 2.78
#